data_AF-A0A927JX44-F1
#
_entry.id   AF-A0A927JX44-F1
#
_cell.length_a   1.000
_cell.length_b   1.000
_cell.length_c   1.000
_cell.angle_alpha   90.00
_cell.angle_beta   90.00
_cell.angle_gamma   90.00
#
_symmetry.space_group_name_H-M   'P 1'
#
loop_
_entity.id
_entity.type
_entity.pdbx_description
1 polymer ?
#
loop_
_entity_poly.entity_id
_entity_poly.type
_entity_poly.pdbx_seq_one_letter_code
_entity_poly.pdbx_strand_id
1 'polypeptide(L)'
;MARETDLLVARQASTGAWRVFRKDHVPDGGATTKEKSLWLDSNLNHENGKEEVRALFGCSPFDFPKSRHLIQRVVALATTGDDPVMDCFAGSGTTGDAVIAQNIADGATRRYLLVQLPEPLDPANPAQKTAAELCDTLGRPRTIAELTKERLRRAGATLRAAHPHATPDTGFRAYRLAASSLKP
;
A
#
# COMPACT_ATOMS: atom_id res chain seq x y z
N MET A 1 -33.40 16.08 -11.61
CA MET A 1 -32.00 15.99 -12.12
C MET A 1 -31.82 17.07 -13.18
N ALA A 2 -30.93 18.03 -12.96
CA ALA A 2 -30.64 19.08 -13.94
C ALA A 2 -29.93 18.46 -15.16
N ARG A 3 -30.31 18.86 -16.37
CA ARG A 3 -29.71 18.35 -17.63
C ARG A 3 -28.40 19.11 -17.88
N GLU A 4 -27.26 18.48 -17.64
CA GLU A 4 -25.90 19.02 -17.85
C GLU A 4 -25.48 19.14 -19.34
N THR A 5 -26.42 19.36 -20.26
CA THR A 5 -26.17 19.36 -21.71
C THR A 5 -25.26 20.50 -22.19
N ASP A 6 -25.22 21.60 -21.45
CA ASP A 6 -24.40 22.79 -21.67
C ASP A 6 -22.89 22.55 -21.48
N LEU A 7 -22.55 21.50 -20.73
CA LEU A 7 -21.17 21.08 -20.51
C LEU A 7 -20.65 20.16 -21.63
N LEU A 8 -21.49 19.65 -22.53
CA LEU A 8 -21.08 18.72 -23.58
C LEU A 8 -20.62 19.46 -24.85
N VAL A 9 -19.49 19.02 -25.41
CA VAL A 9 -18.93 19.54 -26.67
C VAL A 9 -18.62 18.36 -27.59
N ALA A 10 -19.24 18.34 -28.76
CA ALA A 10 -18.90 17.37 -29.79
C ALA A 10 -17.80 17.94 -30.71
N ARG A 11 -16.76 17.16 -30.98
CA ARG A 11 -15.74 17.47 -32.00
C ARG A 11 -15.55 16.29 -32.93
N GLN A 12 -15.40 16.57 -34.21
CA GLN A 12 -15.08 15.55 -35.20
C GLN A 12 -13.57 15.24 -35.13
N ALA A 13 -13.23 13.96 -34.93
CA ALA A 13 -11.85 13.48 -34.97
C ALA A 13 -11.34 13.48 -36.41
N SER A 14 -10.02 13.46 -36.60
CA SER A 14 -9.38 13.34 -37.92
C SER A 14 -9.80 12.09 -38.69
N THR A 15 -10.32 11.07 -38.01
CA THR A 15 -10.87 9.84 -38.59
C THR A 15 -12.32 9.98 -39.09
N GLY A 16 -12.92 11.17 -39.01
CA GLY A 16 -14.32 11.43 -39.36
C GLY A 16 -15.35 11.06 -38.27
N ALA A 17 -14.92 10.35 -37.23
CA ALA A 17 -15.77 9.97 -36.10
C ALA A 17 -16.03 11.15 -35.14
N TRP A 18 -17.25 11.27 -34.62
CA TRP A 18 -17.59 12.27 -33.61
C TRP A 18 -17.19 11.78 -32.21
N ARG A 19 -16.54 12.65 -31.44
CA ARG A 19 -16.27 12.42 -30.01
C ARG A 19 -16.97 13.49 -29.19
N VAL A 20 -17.65 13.07 -28.14
CA VAL A 20 -18.29 13.96 -27.17
C VAL A 20 -17.36 14.12 -25.98
N PHE A 21 -17.08 15.36 -25.63
CA PHE A 21 -16.27 15.77 -24.48
C PHE A 21 -17.16 16.50 -23.47
N ARG A 22 -16.82 16.44 -22.19
CA ARG A 22 -17.39 17.30 -21.16
C ARG A 22 -16.39 18.43 -20.86
N LYS A 23 -16.87 19.67 -20.79
CA LYS A 23 -16.08 20.80 -20.28
C LYS A 23 -15.88 20.57 -18.79
N ASP A 24 -14.62 20.38 -18.39
CA ASP A 24 -14.23 20.45 -16.99
C ASP A 24 -13.61 21.83 -16.74
N HIS A 25 -14.22 22.59 -15.84
CA HIS A 25 -13.68 23.87 -15.40
C HIS A 25 -12.54 23.61 -14.43
N VAL A 26 -11.38 24.19 -14.74
CA VAL A 26 -10.19 24.09 -13.90
C VAL A 26 -10.42 24.95 -12.65
N PRO A 27 -10.45 24.37 -11.43
CA PRO A 27 -10.51 25.17 -10.21
C PRO A 27 -9.20 25.96 -10.03
N ASP A 28 -9.22 27.02 -9.21
CA ASP A 28 -8.09 27.94 -9.00
C ASP A 28 -6.79 27.25 -8.50
N GLY A 29 -6.86 25.98 -8.09
CA GLY A 29 -5.73 25.12 -7.72
C GLY A 29 -5.16 24.25 -8.84
N GLY A 30 -5.63 24.39 -10.09
CA GLY A 30 -5.16 23.62 -11.25
C GLY A 30 -6.08 22.47 -11.67
N ALA A 31 -5.78 21.88 -12.83
CA ALA A 31 -6.64 20.87 -13.44
C ALA A 31 -6.45 19.52 -12.73
N THR A 32 -7.50 19.00 -12.10
CA THR A 32 -7.52 17.63 -11.58
C THR A 32 -8.16 16.70 -12.60
N THR A 33 -7.55 15.53 -12.86
CA THR A 33 -8.18 14.49 -13.67
C THR A 33 -8.81 13.45 -12.76
N LYS A 34 -10.05 13.04 -13.05
CA LYS A 34 -10.67 11.91 -12.34
C LYS A 34 -9.84 10.65 -12.58
N GLU A 35 -9.58 9.90 -11.52
CA GLU A 35 -8.91 8.61 -11.64
C GLU A 35 -9.75 7.63 -12.47
N LYS A 36 -9.09 6.74 -13.23
CA LYS A 36 -9.78 5.74 -14.05
C LYS A 36 -10.55 4.78 -13.15
N SER A 37 -11.75 4.37 -13.58
CA SER A 37 -12.54 3.34 -12.87
C SER A 37 -11.88 1.95 -12.91
N LEU A 38 -11.04 1.69 -13.92
CA LEU A 38 -10.29 0.45 -14.08
C LEU A 38 -8.79 0.73 -13.98
N TRP A 39 -8.12 0.01 -13.08
CA TRP A 39 -6.68 0.12 -12.87
C TRP A 39 -5.99 -1.09 -13.48
N LEU A 40 -5.51 -0.93 -14.71
CA LEU A 40 -4.90 -2.00 -15.51
C LEU A 40 -3.40 -1.80 -15.70
N ASP A 41 -2.80 -0.88 -14.94
CA ASP A 41 -1.37 -0.61 -15.01
C ASP A 41 -0.58 -1.82 -14.48
N SER A 42 0.50 -2.19 -15.18
CA SER A 42 1.25 -3.42 -14.90
C SER A 42 1.87 -3.46 -13.50
N ASN A 43 2.28 -2.31 -12.97
CA ASN A 43 2.88 -2.16 -11.64
C ASN A 43 1.92 -2.47 -10.48
N LEU A 44 0.62 -2.60 -10.74
CA LEU A 44 -0.39 -2.88 -9.71
C LEU A 44 -0.62 -4.38 -9.48
N ASN A 45 -0.01 -5.23 -10.30
CA ASN A 45 -0.21 -6.67 -10.25
C ASN A 45 0.49 -7.32 -9.04
N HIS A 46 0.17 -8.60 -8.79
CA HIS A 46 0.72 -9.36 -7.67
C HIS A 46 2.20 -9.76 -7.86
N GLU A 47 2.69 -9.80 -9.10
CA GLU A 47 4.09 -10.14 -9.42
C GLU A 47 5.03 -9.06 -8.90
N ASN A 48 4.68 -7.79 -9.11
CA ASN A 48 5.41 -6.66 -8.53
C ASN A 48 5.47 -6.75 -7.00
N GLY A 49 4.36 -7.14 -6.35
CA GLY A 49 4.36 -7.36 -4.90
C GLY A 49 5.35 -8.44 -4.45
N LYS A 50 5.49 -9.53 -5.23
CA LYS A 50 6.46 -10.59 -4.96
C LYS A 50 7.89 -10.12 -5.15
N GLU A 51 8.17 -9.36 -6.21
CA GLU A 51 9.49 -8.81 -6.50
C GLU A 51 9.93 -7.81 -5.43
N GLU A 52 9.04 -6.91 -5.00
CA GLU A 52 9.29 -5.97 -3.91
C GLU A 52 9.64 -6.69 -2.60
N VAL A 53 8.89 -7.73 -2.24
CA VAL A 53 9.18 -8.56 -1.06
C VAL A 53 10.52 -9.27 -1.23
N ARG A 54 10.78 -9.85 -2.39
CA ARG A 54 12.04 -10.57 -2.67
C ARG A 54 13.25 -9.64 -2.60
N ALA A 55 13.12 -8.39 -3.05
CA ALA A 55 14.16 -7.38 -2.94
C ALA A 55 14.48 -7.02 -1.48
N LEU A 56 13.47 -7.04 -0.59
CA LEU A 56 13.65 -6.76 0.84
C LEU A 56 14.24 -7.96 1.62
N PHE A 57 13.85 -9.17 1.25
CA PHE A 57 14.18 -10.37 2.03
C PHE A 57 15.28 -11.25 1.44
N GLY A 58 15.55 -11.14 0.14
CA GLY A 58 16.33 -12.12 -0.61
C GLY A 58 15.57 -13.42 -0.92
N CYS A 59 14.39 -13.60 -0.34
CA CYS A 59 13.48 -14.73 -0.53
C CYS A 59 12.03 -14.23 -0.56
N SER A 60 11.08 -15.13 -0.78
CA SER A 60 9.65 -14.81 -0.80
C SER A 60 8.93 -15.46 0.39
N PRO A 61 8.92 -14.83 1.59
CA PRO A 61 8.25 -15.36 2.76
C PRO A 61 6.72 -15.15 2.77
N PHE A 62 6.17 -14.56 1.69
CA PHE A 62 4.74 -14.34 1.51
C PHE A 62 4.31 -14.84 0.13
N ASP A 63 3.20 -15.56 0.06
CA ASP A 63 2.71 -16.14 -1.20
C ASP A 63 2.09 -15.09 -2.13
N PHE A 64 1.29 -14.17 -1.58
CA PHE A 64 0.49 -13.21 -2.35
C PHE A 64 0.55 -11.78 -1.77
N PRO A 65 1.75 -11.19 -1.60
CA PRO A 65 1.84 -9.80 -1.19
C PRO A 65 1.17 -8.89 -2.23
N LYS A 66 0.40 -7.91 -1.77
CA LYS A 66 -0.09 -6.84 -2.63
C LYS A 66 1.09 -5.98 -3.10
N SER A 67 1.02 -5.45 -4.32
CA SER A 67 1.95 -4.43 -4.81
C SER A 67 1.85 -3.16 -3.97
N ARG A 68 3.00 -2.58 -3.60
CA ARG A 68 3.06 -1.27 -2.92
C ARG A 68 2.41 -0.20 -3.76
N HIS A 69 2.63 -0.20 -5.07
CA HIS A 69 2.08 0.80 -5.99
C HIS A 69 0.55 0.85 -5.98
N LEU A 70 -0.08 -0.33 -5.89
CA LEU A 70 -1.53 -0.43 -5.76
C LEU A 70 -2.03 0.29 -4.50
N ILE A 71 -1.45 -0.04 -3.34
CA ILE A 71 -1.90 0.54 -2.07
C ILE A 71 -1.50 2.02 -1.96
N GLN A 72 -0.32 2.39 -2.47
CA GLN A 72 0.14 3.79 -2.51
C GLN A 72 -0.83 4.66 -3.31
N ARG A 73 -1.32 4.16 -4.46
CA ARG A 73 -2.34 4.86 -5.24
C ARG A 73 -3.64 5.04 -4.47
N VAL A 74 -4.10 4.01 -3.75
CA VAL A 74 -5.28 4.12 -2.89
C VAL A 74 -5.08 5.21 -1.82
N VAL A 75 -3.93 5.20 -1.14
CA VAL A 75 -3.59 6.21 -0.11
C VAL A 75 -3.57 7.61 -0.71
N ALA A 76 -2.90 7.81 -1.85
CA ALA A 76 -2.82 9.11 -2.53
C ALA A 76 -4.20 9.67 -2.90
N LEU A 77 -5.15 8.81 -3.27
CA LEU A 77 -6.51 9.21 -3.66
C LEU A 77 -7.43 9.46 -2.47
N ALA A 78 -7.26 8.70 -1.39
CA ALA A 78 -8.20 8.66 -0.28
C ALA A 78 -7.82 9.56 0.90
N THR A 79 -6.60 10.10 0.93
CA THR A 79 -6.06 10.77 2.13
C THR A 79 -5.19 11.97 1.79
N THR A 80 -5.13 12.93 2.71
CA THR A 80 -4.29 14.14 2.63
C THR A 80 -3.68 14.47 3.99
N GLY A 81 -2.59 15.26 4.02
CA GLY A 81 -2.02 15.75 5.27
C GLY A 81 -1.57 14.63 6.23
N ASP A 82 -2.21 14.54 7.40
CA ASP A 82 -1.85 13.63 8.49
C ASP A 82 -2.92 12.54 8.76
N ASP A 83 -3.81 12.31 7.78
CA ASP A 83 -4.89 11.33 7.87
C ASP A 83 -4.40 9.93 8.31
N PRO A 84 -5.14 9.24 9.19
CA PRO A 84 -4.80 7.88 9.61
C PRO A 84 -5.27 6.84 8.58
N VAL A 85 -4.41 5.87 8.29
CA VAL A 85 -4.70 4.72 7.42
C VAL A 85 -4.73 3.43 8.24
N MET A 86 -5.85 2.72 8.25
CA MET A 86 -6.01 1.48 9.00
C MET A 86 -6.17 0.28 8.08
N ASP A 87 -5.49 -0.81 8.41
CA ASP A 87 -5.63 -2.10 7.74
C ASP A 87 -5.70 -3.22 8.79
N CYS A 88 -6.86 -3.88 8.86
CA CYS A 88 -7.13 -4.94 9.83
C CYS A 88 -6.69 -6.34 9.36
N PHE A 89 -6.14 -6.44 8.15
CA PHE A 89 -5.67 -7.67 7.53
C PHE A 89 -4.29 -7.42 6.91
N ALA A 90 -3.36 -6.94 7.73
CA ALA A 90 -2.11 -6.37 7.25
C ALA A 90 -1.30 -7.32 6.35
N GLY A 91 -1.35 -8.63 6.61
CA GLY A 91 -0.66 -9.65 5.85
C GLY A 91 0.83 -9.35 5.75
N SER A 92 1.32 -9.08 4.54
CA SER A 92 2.71 -8.70 4.32
C SER A 92 3.09 -7.33 4.90
N GLY A 93 2.13 -6.46 5.23
CA GLY A 93 2.40 -5.10 5.71
C GLY A 93 2.56 -4.08 4.58
N THR A 94 2.01 -4.38 3.40
CA THR A 94 2.11 -3.51 2.21
C THR A 94 1.51 -2.12 2.48
N THR A 95 0.45 -2.03 3.28
CA THR A 95 -0.20 -0.75 3.60
C THR A 95 0.73 0.21 4.35
N GLY A 96 1.47 -0.25 5.36
CA GLY A 96 2.44 0.60 6.07
C GLY A 96 3.59 1.07 5.17
N ASP A 97 4.09 0.18 4.31
CA ASP A 97 5.12 0.50 3.31
C ASP A 97 4.63 1.57 2.31
N ALA A 98 3.41 1.41 1.81
CA ALA A 98 2.77 2.37 0.90
C ALA A 98 2.54 3.74 1.54
N VAL A 99 2.15 3.81 2.82
CA VAL A 99 1.98 5.08 3.55
C VAL A 99 3.31 5.81 3.69
N ILE A 100 4.39 5.09 4.05
CA ILE A 100 5.73 5.70 4.14
C ILE A 100 6.16 6.23 2.77
N ALA A 101 6.01 5.44 1.72
CA ALA A 101 6.35 5.84 0.35
C ALA A 101 5.54 7.07 -0.11
N GLN A 102 4.25 7.12 0.22
CA GLN A 102 3.40 8.25 -0.15
C GLN A 102 3.80 9.53 0.59
N ASN A 103 4.06 9.45 1.90
CA ASN A 103 4.54 10.59 2.68
C ASN A 103 5.86 11.17 2.14
N ILE A 104 6.75 10.32 1.63
CA ILE A 104 7.97 10.78 0.94
C ILE A 104 7.62 11.52 -0.35
N ALA A 105 6.68 10.97 -1.13
CA ALA A 105 6.33 11.49 -2.45
C ALA A 105 5.66 12.87 -2.40
N ASP A 106 4.79 13.11 -1.41
CA ASP A 106 4.03 14.36 -1.28
C ASP A 106 4.39 15.21 -0.05
N GLY A 107 5.39 14.80 0.72
CA GLY A 107 5.86 15.54 1.91
C GLY A 107 4.87 15.54 3.08
N ALA A 108 3.87 14.66 3.06
CA ALA A 108 2.83 14.59 4.08
C ALA A 108 3.26 13.76 5.31
N THR A 109 2.36 13.65 6.30
CA THR A 109 2.65 13.04 7.61
C THR A 109 1.59 12.03 8.04
N ARG A 110 1.01 11.30 7.08
CA ARG A 110 0.00 10.26 7.31
C ARG A 110 0.54 9.21 8.27
N ARG A 111 -0.34 8.71 9.14
CA ARG A 111 -0.01 7.65 10.10
C ARG A 111 -0.71 6.36 9.70
N TYR A 112 -0.14 5.21 10.05
CA TYR A 112 -0.78 3.93 9.78
C TYR A 112 -1.00 3.11 11.05
N LEU A 113 -2.07 2.31 11.05
CA LEU A 113 -2.38 1.29 12.06
C LEU A 113 -2.64 -0.03 11.36
N LEU A 114 -1.80 -1.03 11.66
CA LEU A 114 -1.93 -2.38 11.11
C LEU A 114 -2.31 -3.36 12.22
N VAL A 115 -3.30 -4.19 11.94
CA VAL A 115 -3.65 -5.34 12.78
C VAL A 115 -3.29 -6.60 12.02
N GLN A 116 -2.53 -7.48 12.68
CA GLN A 116 -2.15 -8.79 12.16
C GLN A 116 -2.29 -9.83 13.27
N LEU A 117 -3.07 -10.88 12.99
CA LEU A 117 -3.12 -12.03 13.86
C LEU A 117 -1.75 -12.73 13.87
N PRO A 118 -1.20 -13.13 15.04
CA PRO A 118 0.06 -13.87 15.12
C PRO A 118 -0.15 -15.34 14.73
N GLU A 119 -0.62 -15.58 13.50
CA GLU A 119 -0.85 -16.91 12.95
C GLU A 119 0.46 -17.69 12.93
N PRO A 120 0.51 -18.90 13.55
CA PRO A 120 1.71 -19.71 13.59
C PRO A 120 2.05 -20.23 12.20
N LEU A 121 3.35 -20.27 11.89
CA LEU A 121 3.88 -20.83 10.65
C LEU A 121 4.30 -22.27 10.89
N ASP A 122 3.80 -23.18 10.06
CA ASP A 122 4.11 -24.60 10.08
C ASP A 122 5.33 -24.90 9.17
N PRO A 123 6.49 -25.28 9.73
CA PRO A 123 7.68 -25.63 8.93
C PRO A 123 7.49 -26.90 8.10
N ALA A 124 6.51 -27.76 8.43
CA ALA A 124 6.20 -28.95 7.66
C ALA A 124 5.39 -28.62 6.38
N ASN A 125 4.70 -27.47 6.36
CA ASN A 125 3.99 -27.00 5.18
C ASN A 125 4.97 -26.36 4.17
N PRO A 126 5.14 -26.90 2.95
CA PRO A 126 6.06 -26.34 1.96
C PRO A 126 5.83 -24.87 1.62
N ALA A 127 4.58 -24.39 1.66
CA ALA A 127 4.26 -22.99 1.40
C ALA A 127 4.74 -22.05 2.52
N GLN A 128 4.80 -22.54 3.76
CA GLN A 128 5.17 -21.76 4.94
C GLN A 128 6.62 -21.99 5.38
N LYS A 129 7.29 -23.01 4.85
CA LYS A 129 8.67 -23.39 5.21
C LYS A 129 9.65 -22.23 5.12
N THR A 130 9.68 -21.53 3.98
CA THR A 130 10.56 -20.35 3.78
C THR A 130 10.31 -19.26 4.82
N ALA A 131 9.04 -19.02 5.14
CA ALA A 131 8.61 -18.03 6.12
C ALA A 131 9.04 -18.44 7.55
N ALA A 132 8.86 -19.71 7.90
CA ALA A 132 9.27 -20.27 9.19
C ALA A 132 10.80 -20.25 9.38
N GLU A 133 11.57 -20.68 8.38
CA GLU A 133 13.04 -20.67 8.40
C GLU A 133 13.61 -19.25 8.50
N LEU A 134 12.95 -18.28 7.86
CA LEU A 134 13.31 -16.87 7.99
C LEU A 134 13.09 -16.37 9.42
N CYS A 135 11.96 -16.71 10.05
CA CYS A 135 11.74 -16.40 11.46
C CYS A 135 12.83 -17.01 12.36
N ASP A 136 13.21 -18.27 12.12
CA ASP A 136 14.28 -18.95 12.87
C ASP A 136 15.62 -18.21 12.72
N THR A 137 15.99 -17.84 11.49
CA THR A 137 17.22 -17.10 11.19
C THR A 137 17.25 -15.75 11.89
N LEU A 138 16.09 -15.10 12.03
CA LEU A 138 15.94 -13.81 12.71
C LEU A 138 15.83 -13.94 14.24
N GLY A 139 15.78 -15.15 14.78
CA GLY A 139 15.54 -15.39 16.21
C GLY A 139 14.18 -14.88 16.68
N ARG A 140 13.15 -14.97 15.82
CA ARG A 140 11.79 -14.48 16.10
C ARG A 140 10.78 -15.64 16.17
N PRO A 141 9.68 -15.49 16.92
CA PRO A 141 8.56 -16.44 16.86
C PRO A 141 8.09 -16.65 15.41
N ARG A 142 7.80 -17.91 15.06
CA ARG A 142 7.29 -18.32 13.75
C ARG A 142 5.85 -17.88 13.55
N THR A 143 5.64 -16.58 13.33
CA THR A 143 4.31 -16.02 13.09
C THR A 143 4.33 -15.02 11.95
N ILE A 144 3.20 -14.92 11.25
CA ILE A 144 3.02 -13.93 10.17
C ILE A 144 3.29 -12.51 10.70
N ALA A 145 2.82 -12.19 11.91
CA ALA A 145 3.02 -10.88 12.54
C ALA A 145 4.51 -10.49 12.71
N GLU A 146 5.42 -11.45 12.95
CA GLU A 146 6.85 -11.14 13.01
C GLU A 146 7.41 -10.78 11.63
N LEU A 147 6.98 -11.47 10.58
CA LEU A 147 7.37 -11.17 9.21
C LEU A 147 6.80 -9.84 8.72
N THR A 148 5.56 -9.51 9.08
CA THR A 148 4.95 -8.19 8.82
C THR A 148 5.80 -7.07 9.43
N LYS A 149 6.16 -7.20 10.72
CA LYS A 149 7.02 -6.23 11.41
C LYS A 149 8.40 -6.13 10.75
N GLU A 150 8.97 -7.25 10.35
CA GLU A 150 10.27 -7.27 9.70
C GLU A 150 10.23 -6.59 8.32
N ARG A 151 9.18 -6.81 7.52
CA ARG A 151 9.01 -6.10 6.25
C ARG A 151 8.98 -4.60 6.49
N LEU A 152 8.19 -4.12 7.46
CA LEU A 152 8.08 -2.69 7.75
C LEU A 152 9.44 -2.08 8.14
N ARG A 153 10.25 -2.77 8.95
CA ARG A 153 11.60 -2.31 9.29
C ARG A 153 12.48 -2.17 8.06
N ARG A 154 12.51 -3.21 7.21
CA ARG A 154 13.35 -3.22 6.01
C ARG A 154 12.88 -2.19 4.99
N ALA A 155 11.58 -2.12 4.73
CA ALA A 155 10.99 -1.15 3.81
C ALA A 155 11.26 0.29 4.27
N GLY A 156 11.04 0.58 5.55
CA GLY A 156 11.34 1.90 6.13
C GLY A 156 12.83 2.26 6.04
N ALA A 157 13.73 1.31 6.30
CA ALA A 157 15.17 1.53 6.16
C ALA A 157 15.58 1.77 4.69
N THR A 158 15.08 0.97 3.76
CA THR A 158 15.34 1.11 2.31
C THR A 158 14.83 2.45 1.79
N LEU A 159 13.61 2.84 2.14
CA LEU A 159 13.03 4.12 1.72
C LEU A 159 13.80 5.31 2.31
N ARG A 160 14.19 5.25 3.59
CA ARG A 160 15.01 6.29 4.22
C ARG A 160 16.39 6.41 3.54
N ALA A 161 17.02 5.30 3.19
CA ALA A 161 18.31 5.31 2.49
C ALA A 161 18.20 5.86 1.06
N ALA A 162 17.11 5.55 0.35
CA ALA A 162 16.86 6.05 -1.01
C ALA A 162 16.51 7.55 -1.06
N HIS A 163 16.02 8.11 0.04
CA HIS A 163 15.56 9.51 0.12
C HIS A 163 16.21 10.26 1.30
N PRO A 164 17.54 10.49 1.28
CA PRO A 164 18.27 11.05 2.44
C PRO A 164 17.84 12.48 2.81
N HIS A 165 17.25 13.23 1.89
CA HIS A 165 16.74 14.58 2.13
C HIS A 165 15.30 14.59 2.66
N ALA A 166 14.57 13.49 2.47
CA ALA A 166 13.25 13.34 3.06
C ALA A 166 13.41 12.90 4.52
N THR A 167 12.59 13.45 5.42
CA THR A 167 12.59 13.10 6.84
C THR A 167 11.26 12.44 7.27
N PRO A 168 10.74 11.45 6.52
CA PRO A 168 9.49 10.80 6.89
C PRO A 168 9.67 10.02 8.20
N ASP A 169 8.59 9.92 8.98
CA ASP A 169 8.51 8.91 10.02
C ASP A 169 8.40 7.53 9.36
N THR A 170 9.41 6.70 9.56
CA THR A 170 9.45 5.31 9.08
C THR A 170 9.37 4.32 10.24
N GLY A 171 9.21 4.83 11.46
CA GLY A 171 9.12 4.02 12.67
C GLY A 171 7.73 3.44 12.87
N PHE A 172 7.63 2.52 13.82
CA PHE A 172 6.34 2.06 14.33
C PHE A 172 6.51 1.51 15.75
N ARG A 173 5.39 1.43 16.47
CA ARG A 173 5.30 0.72 17.75
C ARG A 173 4.50 -0.56 17.53
N ALA A 174 4.92 -1.65 18.18
CA ALA A 174 4.23 -2.92 18.13
C ALA A 174 3.55 -3.18 19.48
N TYR A 175 2.25 -3.47 19.43
CA TYR A 175 1.45 -3.84 20.60
C TYR A 175 0.89 -5.25 20.40
N ARG A 176 0.55 -5.91 21.51
CA ARG A 176 -0.13 -7.21 21.51
C ARG A 176 -1.38 -7.11 22.37
N LEU A 177 -2.42 -7.85 22.00
CA LEU A 177 -3.59 -8.00 22.85
C LEU A 177 -3.21 -8.77 24.12
N ALA A 178 -3.66 -8.27 25.26
CA ALA A 178 -3.61 -9.00 26.52
C ALA A 178 -4.87 -9.87 26.68
N ALA A 179 -4.84 -10.79 27.64
CA ALA A 179 -6.05 -11.52 28.03
C ALA A 179 -7.15 -10.52 28.46
N SER A 180 -8.37 -10.73 27.97
CA SER A 180 -9.52 -9.92 28.37
C SER A 180 -9.88 -10.21 29.82
N SER A 181 -10.07 -9.16 30.62
CA SER A 181 -10.68 -9.27 31.95
C SER A 181 -12.22 -9.27 31.90
N LEU A 182 -12.80 -9.05 30.72
CA LEU A 182 -14.24 -9.14 30.49
C LEU A 182 -14.65 -10.61 30.42
N LYS A 183 -15.60 -10.99 31.27
CA LYS A 183 -16.27 -12.29 31.17
C LYS A 183 -17.36 -12.21 30.10
N PRO A 184 -17.52 -13.25 29.25
CA PRO A 184 -18.59 -13.29 28.25
C PRO A 184 -19.98 -13.21 28.86
#